data_AF-A0A6B8W3Q6-F1
#
_entry.id   AF-A0A6B8W3Q6-F1
#
_cell.length_a   1.000
_cell.length_b   1.000
_cell.length_c   1.000
_cell.angle_alpha   90.00
_cell.angle_beta   90.00
_cell.angle_gamma   90.00
#
_symmetry.space_group_name_H-M   'P 1'
#
loop_
_entity.id
_entity.type
_entity.pdbx_description
1 polymer ?
#
loop_
_entity_poly.entity_id
_entity_poly.type
_entity_poly.pdbx_seq_one_letter_code
_entity_poly.pdbx_strand_id
1 'polypeptide(L)'
;MSSRENAEKPVPGQRLRAAVDERMRRPEFQTSLIQGLKIVFAATLAWWVSITFLDTSFPFLAPWTALLTIQATAYRTLSRGVQSTIASVLGIVVTFLVGEYLGVNIGTYALALLIGLLIARIRWIREEGITVATTAIFLLSDGFTEQSRDFSERMLEIMVGIAIGVLVNLLVLPPLRDRQASNYIDSVTHRMGAVLANMGAEISSSWDTECAEEWIKEIEAVDAELNSAWSSVRFARESRRINPRRRIRRRRGSPIADPVDAPSWEQLLEKTKEGVSHLRAITHILHAATYAEGSWDTRFRKQWSAIAQDAGEAISDPEGETDSGALRDRIDDLAHEMSRDEDLPSKLWPIYGSLLTGLRHIVSLVDEVRAARRAQVLQ
;
A
#
# COMPACT_ATOMS: atom_id res chain seq x y z
N MET A 1 -13.09 47.19 -31.85
CA MET A 1 -12.84 46.91 -30.43
C MET A 1 -12.90 45.39 -30.27
N SER A 2 -11.83 44.67 -30.61
CA SER A 2 -10.59 44.45 -29.84
C SER A 2 -10.78 43.47 -28.67
N SER A 3 -10.07 42.35 -28.80
CA SER A 3 -9.42 41.57 -27.75
C SER A 3 -10.29 40.80 -26.75
N ARG A 4 -10.52 39.52 -27.03
CA ARG A 4 -10.37 38.42 -26.07
C ARG A 4 -9.77 37.24 -26.82
N GLU A 5 -8.45 37.10 -26.76
CA GLU A 5 -7.70 36.36 -25.74
C GLU A 5 -7.20 35.07 -26.40
N ASN A 6 -6.05 35.21 -27.06
CA ASN A 6 -5.23 34.09 -27.50
C ASN A 6 -4.83 33.31 -26.24
N ALA A 7 -5.56 32.25 -25.92
CA ALA A 7 -5.09 31.23 -24.99
C ALA A 7 -3.86 30.57 -25.61
N GLU A 8 -2.69 31.09 -25.23
CA GLU A 8 -1.39 30.60 -25.63
C GLU A 8 -1.30 29.12 -25.25
N LYS A 9 -1.34 28.23 -26.25
CA LYS A 9 -1.23 26.78 -26.03
C LYS A 9 0.12 26.53 -25.35
N PRO A 10 0.15 25.87 -24.18
CA PRO A 10 1.39 25.69 -23.43
C PRO A 10 2.42 24.93 -24.27
N VAL A 11 3.63 25.48 -24.33
CA VAL A 11 4.77 24.95 -25.08
C VAL A 11 5.04 23.49 -24.64
N PRO A 12 5.24 22.53 -25.57
CA PRO A 12 5.31 21.09 -25.26
C PRO A 12 6.30 20.73 -24.12
N GLY A 13 7.40 21.47 -24.00
CA GLY A 13 8.41 21.27 -22.95
C GLY A 13 7.98 21.66 -21.53
N GLN A 14 7.04 22.60 -21.38
CA GLN A 14 6.52 22.99 -20.06
C GLN A 14 5.53 21.96 -19.50
N ARG A 15 4.72 21.33 -20.37
CA ARG A 15 3.85 20.20 -19.98
C ARG A 15 4.65 18.99 -19.54
N LEU A 16 5.76 18.69 -20.22
CA LEU A 16 6.64 17.59 -19.85
C LEU A 16 7.33 17.86 -18.51
N ARG A 17 7.81 19.09 -18.26
CA ARG A 17 8.42 19.48 -16.99
C ARG A 17 7.42 19.50 -15.83
N ALA A 18 6.22 20.03 -16.03
CA ALA A 18 5.16 20.01 -15.03
C ALA A 18 4.70 18.58 -14.70
N ALA A 19 4.52 17.73 -15.71
CA ALA A 19 4.18 16.31 -15.50
C ALA A 19 5.31 15.53 -14.83
N VAL A 20 6.58 15.88 -15.09
CA VAL A 20 7.74 15.28 -14.42
C VAL A 20 7.86 15.78 -12.98
N ASP A 21 7.66 17.07 -12.70
CA ASP A 21 7.68 17.63 -11.35
C ASP A 21 6.53 17.10 -10.49
N GLU A 22 5.33 16.97 -11.07
CA GLU A 22 4.17 16.38 -10.42
C GLU A 22 4.40 14.89 -10.12
N ARG A 23 5.05 14.16 -11.04
CA ARG A 23 5.44 12.75 -10.84
C ARG A 23 6.61 12.59 -9.85
N MET A 24 7.55 13.53 -9.78
CA MET A 24 8.64 13.55 -8.80
C MET A 24 8.17 13.89 -7.38
N ARG A 25 7.09 14.67 -7.26
CA ARG A 25 6.42 14.95 -5.98
C ARG A 25 5.57 13.79 -5.47
N ARG A 26 5.28 12.77 -6.31
CA ARG A 26 4.58 11.58 -5.84
C ARG A 26 5.48 10.78 -4.89
N PRO A 27 5.00 10.44 -3.67
CA PRO A 27 5.79 9.73 -2.66
C PRO A 27 6.29 8.35 -3.14
N GLU A 28 5.60 7.74 -4.12
CA GLU A 28 5.99 6.49 -4.75
C GLU A 28 7.29 6.59 -5.55
N PHE A 29 7.52 7.71 -6.24
CA PHE A 29 8.72 7.92 -7.06
C PHE A 29 9.96 8.17 -6.21
N GLN A 30 9.82 8.97 -5.16
CA GLN A 30 10.92 9.20 -4.19
C GLN A 30 11.32 7.90 -3.49
N THR A 31 10.35 7.05 -3.16
CA THR A 31 10.61 5.73 -2.57
C THR A 31 11.39 4.83 -3.54
N SER A 32 10.98 4.81 -4.81
CA SER A 32 11.64 4.03 -5.86
C SER A 32 13.07 4.53 -6.13
N LEU A 33 13.29 5.85 -6.12
CA LEU A 33 14.61 6.45 -6.33
C LEU A 33 15.57 6.13 -5.18
N ILE A 34 15.10 6.25 -3.93
CA ILE A 34 15.87 5.90 -2.73
C ILE A 34 16.22 4.40 -2.76
N GLN A 35 15.28 3.55 -3.16
CA GLN A 35 15.54 2.11 -3.31
C GLN A 35 16.58 1.83 -4.41
N GLY A 36 16.47 2.48 -5.56
CA GLY A 36 17.46 2.38 -6.63
C GLY A 36 18.86 2.79 -6.16
N LEU A 37 18.97 3.91 -5.44
CA LEU A 37 20.25 4.39 -4.92
C LEU A 37 20.87 3.41 -3.91
N LYS A 38 20.04 2.78 -3.05
CA LYS A 38 20.49 1.73 -2.12
C LYS A 38 21.05 0.52 -2.84
N ILE A 39 20.35 0.07 -3.88
CA ILE A 39 20.76 -1.07 -4.69
C ILE A 39 22.11 -0.79 -5.34
N VAL A 40 22.26 0.38 -5.99
CA VAL A 40 23.51 0.80 -6.62
C VAL A 40 24.64 0.84 -5.58
N PHE A 41 24.39 1.46 -4.42
CA PHE A 41 25.39 1.55 -3.35
C PHE A 41 25.84 0.17 -2.85
N ALA A 42 24.90 -0.74 -2.59
CA ALA A 42 25.23 -2.07 -2.08
C ALA A 42 25.94 -2.95 -3.11
N ALA A 43 25.48 -2.94 -4.37
CA ALA A 43 26.13 -3.69 -5.44
C ALA A 43 27.56 -3.19 -5.66
N THR A 44 27.75 -1.87 -5.64
CA THR A 44 29.09 -1.26 -5.76
C THR A 44 29.97 -1.59 -4.55
N LEU A 45 29.41 -1.55 -3.34
CA LEU A 45 30.15 -1.91 -2.12
C LEU A 45 30.52 -3.39 -2.09
N ALA A 46 29.63 -4.28 -2.52
CA ALA A 46 29.90 -5.71 -2.63
C ALA A 46 30.97 -6.02 -3.67
N TRP A 47 30.96 -5.30 -4.80
CA TRP A 47 32.01 -5.38 -5.80
C TRP A 47 33.36 -4.95 -5.23
N TRP A 48 33.39 -3.77 -4.58
CA TRP A 48 34.61 -3.22 -3.99
C TRP A 48 35.19 -4.13 -2.90
N VAL A 49 34.36 -4.72 -2.05
CA VAL A 49 34.80 -5.68 -1.04
C VAL A 49 35.35 -6.96 -1.70
N SER A 50 34.69 -7.47 -2.74
CA SER A 50 35.14 -8.67 -3.45
C SER A 50 36.53 -8.48 -4.08
N ILE A 51 36.77 -7.38 -4.80
CA ILE A 51 38.09 -7.14 -5.41
C ILE A 51 39.20 -6.88 -4.39
N THR A 52 38.88 -6.26 -3.25
CA THR A 52 39.90 -5.79 -2.29
C THR A 52 40.28 -6.88 -1.28
N PHE A 53 39.33 -7.73 -0.90
CA PHE A 53 39.52 -8.72 0.17
C PHE A 53 39.52 -10.17 -0.33
N LEU A 54 38.97 -10.46 -1.51
CA LEU A 54 38.91 -11.82 -2.06
C LEU A 54 39.82 -12.02 -3.28
N ASP A 55 40.54 -10.98 -3.72
CA ASP A 55 41.42 -11.00 -4.91
C ASP A 55 40.81 -11.72 -6.12
N THR A 56 39.48 -11.61 -6.28
CA THR A 56 38.75 -12.35 -7.30
C THR A 56 38.93 -11.69 -8.65
N SER A 57 39.48 -12.42 -9.63
CA SER A 57 39.70 -11.95 -11.00
C SER A 57 38.39 -11.62 -11.75
N PHE A 58 37.26 -12.22 -11.35
CA PHE A 58 35.93 -12.00 -11.93
C PHE A 58 34.84 -11.91 -10.82
N PRO A 59 34.71 -10.74 -10.16
CA PRO A 59 33.84 -10.51 -9.00
C PRO A 59 32.38 -10.26 -9.42
N PHE A 60 31.74 -11.26 -10.03
CA PHE A 60 30.35 -11.16 -10.51
C PHE A 60 29.33 -11.57 -9.44
N LEU A 61 29.62 -12.58 -8.62
CA LEU A 61 28.62 -13.17 -7.73
C LEU A 61 28.30 -12.25 -6.55
N ALA A 62 29.29 -11.55 -5.98
CA ALA A 62 29.05 -10.66 -4.85
C ALA A 62 28.12 -9.46 -5.20
N PRO A 63 28.34 -8.70 -6.28
CA PRO A 63 27.42 -7.63 -6.69
C PRO A 63 26.04 -8.14 -7.11
N TRP A 64 26.01 -9.27 -7.83
CA TRP A 64 24.78 -9.92 -8.28
C TRP A 64 23.90 -10.35 -7.09
N THR A 65 24.49 -11.03 -6.11
CA THR A 65 23.75 -11.45 -4.92
C THR A 65 23.36 -10.29 -4.02
N ALA A 66 24.17 -9.23 -3.91
CA ALA A 66 23.79 -8.00 -3.22
C ALA A 66 22.57 -7.31 -3.88
N LEU A 67 22.54 -7.26 -5.21
CA LEU A 67 21.42 -6.74 -6.00
C LEU A 67 20.14 -7.54 -5.75
N LEU A 68 20.21 -8.87 -5.78
CA LEU A 68 19.05 -9.74 -5.55
C LEU A 68 18.56 -9.72 -4.10
N THR A 69 19.48 -9.47 -3.16
CA THR A 69 19.15 -9.44 -1.72
C THR A 69 18.33 -8.20 -1.36
N ILE A 70 18.58 -7.04 -1.97
CA ILE A 70 17.90 -5.80 -1.58
C ILE A 70 16.47 -5.74 -2.13
N GLN A 71 15.52 -5.88 -1.21
CA GLN A 71 14.09 -5.73 -1.48
C GLN A 71 13.49 -4.57 -0.69
N ALA A 72 12.30 -4.14 -1.09
CA ALA A 72 11.61 -3.00 -0.49
C ALA A 72 11.33 -3.19 1.03
N THR A 73 11.23 -4.44 1.51
CA THR A 73 11.08 -4.76 2.95
C THR A 73 12.24 -5.62 3.46
N ALA A 74 12.66 -5.40 4.72
CA ALA A 74 13.71 -6.18 5.35
C ALA A 74 13.33 -7.67 5.52
N TYR A 75 12.05 -8.00 5.68
CA TYR A 75 11.57 -9.39 5.74
C TYR A 75 11.74 -10.10 4.40
N ARG A 76 11.26 -9.48 3.31
CA ARG A 76 11.44 -10.05 1.97
C ARG A 76 12.91 -10.09 1.57
N THR A 77 13.69 -9.10 1.96
CA THR A 77 15.15 -9.09 1.79
C THR A 77 15.78 -10.30 2.46
N LEU A 78 15.38 -10.63 3.70
CA LEU A 78 15.93 -11.78 4.41
C LEU A 78 15.43 -13.11 3.83
N SER A 79 14.11 -13.27 3.64
CA SER A 79 13.54 -14.51 3.12
C SER A 79 14.00 -14.80 1.69
N ARG A 80 14.00 -13.80 0.81
CA ARG A 80 14.49 -13.95 -0.56
C ARG A 80 16.00 -13.97 -0.63
N GLY A 81 16.72 -13.23 0.22
CA GLY A 81 18.17 -13.36 0.35
C GLY A 81 18.56 -14.81 0.65
N VAL A 82 17.88 -15.46 1.60
CA VAL A 82 18.08 -16.89 1.89
C VAL A 82 17.72 -17.79 0.69
N GLN A 83 16.57 -17.57 0.05
CA GLN A 83 16.19 -18.34 -1.14
C GLN A 83 17.16 -18.16 -2.30
N SER A 84 17.62 -16.94 -2.54
CA SER A 84 18.62 -16.57 -3.55
C SER A 84 19.97 -17.20 -3.23
N THR A 85 20.37 -17.22 -1.94
CA THR A 85 21.57 -17.95 -1.47
C THR A 85 21.48 -19.42 -1.85
N ILE A 86 20.37 -20.08 -1.48
CA ILE A 86 20.16 -21.51 -1.76
C ILE A 86 20.12 -21.74 -3.27
N ALA A 87 19.45 -20.87 -4.02
CA ALA A 87 19.37 -20.96 -5.48
C ALA A 87 20.75 -20.83 -6.14
N SER A 88 21.56 -19.84 -5.74
CA SER A 88 22.91 -19.64 -6.25
C SER A 88 23.84 -20.79 -5.87
N VAL A 89 23.76 -21.31 -4.63
CA VAL A 89 24.52 -22.51 -4.22
C VAL A 89 24.13 -23.71 -5.06
N LEU A 90 22.84 -23.94 -5.30
CA LEU A 90 22.37 -25.02 -6.18
C LEU A 90 22.89 -24.82 -7.61
N GLY A 91 22.90 -23.59 -8.12
CA GLY A 91 23.46 -23.26 -9.43
C GLY A 91 24.94 -23.60 -9.52
N ILE A 92 25.73 -23.22 -8.50
CA ILE A 92 27.15 -23.58 -8.41
C ILE A 92 27.34 -25.09 -8.35
N VAL A 93 26.54 -25.80 -7.53
CA VAL A 93 26.62 -27.27 -7.42
C VAL A 93 26.32 -27.92 -8.77
N VAL A 94 25.29 -27.47 -9.48
CA VAL A 94 24.97 -27.97 -10.83
C VAL A 94 26.13 -27.72 -11.79
N THR A 95 26.68 -26.51 -11.81
CA THR A 95 27.82 -26.18 -12.67
C THR A 95 29.05 -26.99 -12.31
N PHE A 96 29.34 -27.18 -11.03
CA PHE A 96 30.47 -27.97 -10.58
C PHE A 96 30.33 -29.44 -11.00
N LEU A 97 29.16 -30.04 -10.76
CA LEU A 97 28.89 -31.43 -11.15
C LEU A 97 28.95 -31.62 -12.67
N VAL A 98 28.37 -30.70 -13.43
CA VAL A 98 28.36 -30.80 -14.90
C VAL A 98 29.75 -30.50 -15.47
N GLY A 99 30.41 -29.45 -15.01
CA GLY A 99 31.74 -29.04 -15.47
C GLY A 99 32.82 -30.07 -15.16
N GLU A 100 32.84 -30.61 -13.93
CA GLU A 100 33.88 -31.55 -13.49
C GLU A 100 33.70 -32.95 -14.08
N TYR A 101 32.46 -33.48 -14.13
CA TYR A 101 32.24 -34.86 -14.57
C TYR A 101 31.97 -35.01 -16.08
N LEU A 102 31.42 -33.98 -16.74
CA LEU A 102 31.00 -34.06 -18.15
C LEU A 102 31.79 -33.12 -19.08
N GLY A 103 32.57 -32.19 -18.51
CA GLY A 103 33.28 -31.16 -19.26
C GLY A 103 32.37 -30.07 -19.81
N VAL A 104 32.98 -29.00 -20.33
CA VAL A 104 32.24 -27.84 -20.88
C VAL A 104 32.05 -28.01 -22.39
N ASN A 105 30.80 -28.24 -22.82
CA ASN A 105 30.39 -28.25 -24.22
C ASN A 105 28.92 -27.78 -24.35
N ILE A 106 28.43 -27.58 -25.58
CA ILE A 106 27.07 -27.08 -25.82
C ILE A 106 25.99 -28.01 -25.23
N GLY A 107 26.21 -29.33 -25.27
CA GLY A 107 25.28 -30.32 -24.71
C GLY A 107 25.24 -30.28 -23.19
N THR A 108 26.38 -30.19 -22.52
CA THR A 108 26.46 -30.10 -21.06
C THR A 108 25.96 -28.75 -20.55
N TYR A 109 26.17 -27.68 -21.32
CA TYR A 109 25.56 -26.37 -21.08
C TYR A 109 24.03 -26.42 -21.14
N ALA A 110 23.46 -27.03 -22.20
CA ALA A 110 22.02 -27.23 -22.32
C ALA A 110 21.46 -28.11 -21.19
N LEU A 111 22.21 -29.12 -20.75
CA LEU A 111 21.85 -29.98 -19.63
C LEU A 111 21.84 -29.22 -18.30
N ALA A 112 22.87 -28.44 -18.00
CA ALA A 112 22.93 -27.62 -16.79
C ALA A 112 21.78 -26.60 -16.74
N LEU A 113 21.46 -25.99 -17.88
CA LEU A 113 20.29 -25.13 -18.05
C LEU A 113 18.98 -25.85 -17.74
N LEU A 114 18.79 -27.03 -18.32
CA LEU A 114 17.60 -27.84 -18.09
C LEU A 114 17.46 -28.20 -16.61
N ILE A 115 18.55 -28.63 -15.97
CA ILE A 115 18.58 -28.96 -14.53
C ILE A 115 18.23 -27.71 -13.69
N GLY A 116 18.85 -26.56 -13.98
CA GLY A 116 18.54 -25.30 -13.29
C GLY A 116 17.06 -24.90 -13.41
N LEU A 117 16.47 -25.05 -14.60
CA LEU A 117 15.05 -24.78 -14.84
C LEU A 117 14.12 -25.79 -14.16
N LEU A 118 14.53 -27.05 -14.02
CA LEU A 118 13.78 -28.06 -13.26
C LEU A 118 13.80 -27.75 -11.76
N ILE A 119 14.96 -27.37 -11.22
CA ILE A 119 15.08 -26.91 -9.82
C ILE A 119 14.21 -25.67 -9.58
N ALA A 120 14.13 -24.76 -10.56
CA ALA A 120 13.29 -23.57 -10.52
C ALA A 120 11.78 -23.88 -10.37
N ARG A 121 11.33 -25.10 -10.68
CA ARG A 121 9.92 -25.51 -10.52
C ARG A 121 9.56 -25.89 -9.09
N ILE A 122 10.54 -26.10 -8.21
CA ILE A 122 10.30 -26.43 -6.80
C ILE A 122 9.58 -25.25 -6.12
N ARG A 123 8.42 -25.52 -5.49
CA ARG A 123 7.54 -24.49 -4.91
C ARG A 123 8.25 -23.49 -3.99
N TRP A 124 9.29 -23.94 -3.29
CA TRP A 124 10.04 -23.15 -2.31
C TRP A 124 11.10 -22.22 -2.93
N ILE A 125 11.58 -22.54 -4.13
CA ILE A 125 12.64 -21.78 -4.84
C ILE A 125 12.06 -21.02 -6.05
N ARG A 126 10.80 -21.27 -6.42
CA ARG A 126 10.15 -20.74 -7.63
C ARG A 126 10.34 -19.23 -7.89
N GLU A 127 10.34 -18.41 -6.85
CA GLU A 127 10.53 -16.96 -6.99
C GLU A 127 11.96 -16.56 -7.40
N GLU A 128 12.96 -17.37 -7.05
CA GLU A 128 14.39 -17.18 -7.34
C GLU A 128 14.95 -18.29 -8.25
N GLY A 129 14.09 -19.13 -8.82
CA GLY A 129 14.50 -20.32 -9.56
C GLY A 129 15.28 -20.01 -10.84
N ILE A 130 14.97 -18.89 -11.47
CA ILE A 130 15.74 -18.38 -12.62
C ILE A 130 17.20 -18.11 -12.21
N THR A 131 17.45 -17.68 -10.96
CA THR A 131 18.80 -17.43 -10.44
C THR A 131 19.67 -18.68 -10.47
N VAL A 132 19.11 -19.88 -10.27
CA VAL A 132 19.83 -21.16 -10.40
C VAL A 132 20.37 -21.33 -11.82
N ALA A 133 19.48 -21.19 -12.82
CA ALA A 133 19.83 -21.35 -14.22
C ALA A 133 20.80 -20.25 -14.68
N THR A 134 20.56 -19.00 -14.30
CA THR A 134 21.43 -17.87 -14.64
C THR A 134 22.84 -18.02 -14.04
N THR A 135 22.93 -18.43 -12.76
CA THR A 135 24.23 -18.72 -12.11
C THR A 135 24.97 -19.82 -12.85
N ALA A 136 24.25 -20.87 -13.26
CA ALA A 136 24.85 -21.99 -13.97
C ALA A 136 25.42 -21.58 -15.34
N ILE A 137 24.65 -20.78 -16.09
CA ILE A 137 25.07 -20.19 -17.37
C ILE A 137 26.35 -19.40 -17.19
N PHE A 138 26.39 -18.47 -16.23
CA PHE A 138 27.53 -17.58 -16.06
C PHE A 138 28.81 -18.33 -15.72
N LEU A 139 28.77 -19.27 -14.77
CA LEU A 139 29.98 -20.03 -14.40
C LEU A 139 30.44 -20.99 -15.51
N LEU A 140 29.53 -21.61 -16.25
CA LEU A 140 29.90 -22.46 -17.39
C LEU A 140 30.45 -21.66 -18.57
N SER A 141 29.94 -20.44 -18.78
CA SER A 141 30.35 -19.57 -19.89
C SER A 141 31.74 -18.96 -19.68
N ASP A 142 32.19 -18.82 -18.42
CA ASP A 142 33.55 -18.39 -18.08
C ASP A 142 34.61 -19.49 -18.36
N GLY A 143 34.19 -20.62 -18.96
CA GLY A 143 35.09 -21.66 -19.45
C GLY A 143 35.55 -22.66 -18.38
N PHE A 144 34.98 -22.61 -17.18
CA PHE A 144 35.35 -23.49 -16.06
C PHE A 144 36.87 -23.47 -15.77
N THR A 145 37.49 -22.28 -15.79
CA THR A 145 38.89 -22.02 -15.43
C THR A 145 39.20 -22.45 -13.98
N GLU A 146 40.49 -22.63 -13.62
CA GLU A 146 40.93 -23.02 -12.27
C GLU A 146 40.27 -22.18 -11.15
N GLN A 147 40.04 -20.88 -11.38
CA GLN A 147 39.39 -19.99 -10.40
C GLN A 147 37.86 -20.12 -10.36
N SER A 148 37.23 -20.68 -11.38
CA SER A 148 35.79 -21.02 -11.37
C SER A 148 35.54 -22.43 -10.80
N ARG A 149 36.59 -23.25 -10.67
CA ARG A 149 36.56 -24.58 -10.05
C ARG A 149 36.64 -24.51 -8.51
N ASP A 150 37.14 -23.41 -7.95
CA ASP A 150 37.15 -23.21 -6.50
C ASP A 150 35.75 -22.87 -5.97
N PHE A 151 35.01 -23.94 -5.61
CA PHE A 151 33.71 -23.86 -4.97
C PHE A 151 33.70 -22.98 -3.72
N SER A 152 34.80 -22.95 -2.96
CA SER A 152 34.88 -22.24 -1.69
C SER A 152 34.94 -20.73 -1.88
N GLU A 153 35.72 -20.25 -2.85
CA GLU A 153 35.78 -18.82 -3.22
C GLU A 153 34.42 -18.30 -3.67
N ARG A 154 33.70 -19.07 -4.49
CA ARG A 154 32.37 -18.69 -5.00
C ARG A 154 31.30 -18.65 -3.91
N MET A 155 31.37 -19.58 -2.96
CA MET A 155 30.47 -19.56 -1.80
C MET A 155 30.75 -18.34 -0.91
N LEU A 156 32.03 -17.94 -0.78
CA LEU A 156 32.45 -16.75 -0.03
C LEU A 156 31.95 -15.46 -0.71
N GLU A 157 32.09 -15.34 -2.03
CA GLU A 157 31.55 -14.20 -2.79
C GLU A 157 30.04 -14.01 -2.58
N ILE A 158 29.27 -15.10 -2.64
CA ILE A 158 27.82 -15.07 -2.38
C ILE A 158 27.55 -14.58 -0.95
N MET A 159 28.24 -15.15 0.04
CA MET A 159 28.07 -14.77 1.44
C MET A 159 28.37 -13.28 1.67
N VAL A 160 29.40 -12.74 1.03
CA VAL A 160 29.75 -11.31 1.10
C VAL A 160 28.66 -10.44 0.48
N GLY A 161 28.17 -10.80 -0.71
CA GLY A 161 27.10 -10.05 -1.37
C GLY A 161 25.81 -10.02 -0.55
N ILE A 162 25.42 -11.14 0.05
CA ILE A 162 24.26 -11.21 0.96
C ILE A 162 24.51 -10.37 2.21
N ALA A 163 25.67 -10.52 2.84
CA ALA A 163 26.00 -9.79 4.05
C ALA A 163 25.93 -8.27 3.81
N ILE A 164 26.48 -7.79 2.70
CA ILE A 164 26.46 -6.37 2.32
C ILE A 164 25.04 -5.93 1.93
N GLY A 165 24.31 -6.72 1.15
CA GLY A 165 22.92 -6.41 0.79
C GLY A 165 22.01 -6.28 2.02
N VAL A 166 22.13 -7.22 2.96
CA VAL A 166 21.42 -7.16 4.26
C VAL A 166 21.89 -5.95 5.07
N LEU A 167 23.20 -5.74 5.21
CA LEU A 167 23.75 -4.63 6.00
C LEU A 167 23.29 -3.27 5.47
N VAL A 168 23.39 -3.04 4.15
CA VAL A 168 22.94 -1.79 3.52
C VAL A 168 21.43 -1.63 3.65
N ASN A 169 20.65 -2.68 3.43
CA ASN A 169 19.19 -2.59 3.57
C ASN A 169 18.74 -2.29 5.01
N LEU A 170 19.49 -2.79 6.00
CA LEU A 170 19.24 -2.50 7.42
C LEU A 170 19.73 -1.11 7.85
N LEU A 171 20.86 -0.64 7.31
CA LEU A 171 21.44 0.65 7.67
C LEU A 171 20.74 1.82 6.98
N VAL A 172 20.40 1.67 5.69
CA VAL A 172 19.70 2.69 4.93
C VAL A 172 18.21 2.51 5.16
N LEU A 173 17.72 3.21 6.19
CA LEU A 173 16.32 3.26 6.66
C LEU A 173 15.28 3.08 5.54
N PRO A 174 14.29 2.18 5.69
CA PRO A 174 12.97 2.48 5.12
C PRO A 174 12.43 3.69 5.91
N PRO A 175 12.04 4.80 5.27
CA PRO A 175 11.35 5.87 5.98
C PRO A 175 10.14 5.23 6.66
N LEU A 176 10.03 5.38 7.98
CA LEU A 176 8.86 4.90 8.71
C LEU A 176 7.67 5.73 8.21
N ARG A 177 6.87 5.12 7.33
CA ARG A 177 5.74 5.71 6.60
C ARG A 177 4.52 5.97 7.49
N ASP A 178 4.71 6.14 8.79
CA ASP A 178 3.62 6.34 9.75
C ASP A 178 2.84 7.62 9.44
N ARG A 179 3.54 8.68 9.02
CA ARG A 179 2.91 9.90 8.48
C ARG A 179 2.17 9.71 7.16
N GLN A 180 2.67 8.84 6.26
CA GLN A 180 1.98 8.61 4.99
C GLN A 180 0.68 7.82 5.20
N ALA A 181 0.72 6.80 6.05
CA ALA A 181 -0.48 6.03 6.42
C ALA A 181 -1.56 6.92 7.06
N SER A 182 -1.17 7.83 7.96
CA SER A 182 -2.06 8.87 8.50
C SER A 182 -2.69 9.69 7.39
N ASN A 183 -1.87 10.32 6.55
CA ASN A 183 -2.37 11.21 5.49
C ASN A 183 -3.34 10.51 4.53
N TYR A 184 -3.13 9.23 4.22
CA TYR A 184 -4.06 8.46 3.38
C TYR A 184 -5.40 8.23 4.07
N ILE A 185 -5.39 7.91 5.37
CA ILE A 185 -6.64 7.69 6.12
C ILE A 185 -7.38 9.02 6.31
N ASP A 186 -6.65 10.10 6.60
CA ASP A 186 -7.21 11.45 6.70
C ASP A 186 -7.84 11.88 5.37
N SER A 187 -7.19 11.60 4.24
CA SER A 187 -7.74 11.84 2.89
C SER A 187 -9.03 11.04 2.64
N VAL A 188 -9.01 9.73 2.92
CA VAL A 188 -10.19 8.86 2.71
C VAL A 188 -11.36 9.27 3.59
N THR A 189 -11.13 9.49 4.88
CA THR A 189 -12.19 9.93 5.82
C THR A 189 -12.72 11.30 5.43
N HIS A 190 -11.85 12.25 5.06
CA HIS A 190 -12.27 13.57 4.59
C HIS A 190 -13.18 13.49 3.35
N ARG A 191 -12.81 12.68 2.36
CA ARG A 191 -13.64 12.48 1.15
C ARG A 191 -14.96 11.77 1.45
N MET A 192 -14.97 10.78 2.35
CA MET A 192 -16.20 10.11 2.77
C MET A 192 -17.17 11.10 3.42
N GLY A 193 -16.68 11.93 4.35
CA GLY A 193 -17.49 12.95 5.00
C GLY A 193 -18.02 14.00 4.00
N ALA A 194 -17.19 14.41 3.04
CA ALA A 194 -17.59 15.35 1.99
C ALA A 194 -18.70 14.78 1.10
N VAL A 195 -18.61 13.51 0.70
CA VAL A 195 -19.66 12.84 -0.09
C VAL A 195 -20.97 12.78 0.70
N LEU A 196 -20.92 12.40 1.98
CA LEU A 196 -22.12 12.34 2.82
C LEU A 196 -22.75 13.73 3.06
N ALA A 197 -21.92 14.76 3.26
CA ALA A 197 -22.39 16.13 3.41
C ALA A 197 -23.06 16.66 2.13
N ASN A 198 -22.46 16.37 0.96
CA ASN A 198 -23.02 16.72 -0.34
C ASN A 198 -24.35 16.01 -0.59
N MET A 199 -24.47 14.71 -0.27
CA MET A 199 -25.73 13.97 -0.31
C MET A 199 -26.81 14.67 0.51
N GLY A 200 -26.49 15.04 1.76
CA GLY A 200 -27.43 15.76 2.60
C GLY A 200 -27.84 17.10 1.98
N ALA A 201 -26.91 17.88 1.43
CA ALA A 201 -27.20 19.16 0.78
C ALA A 201 -28.11 19.03 -0.44
N GLU A 202 -27.80 18.12 -1.37
CA GLU A 202 -28.58 17.89 -2.57
C GLU A 202 -29.94 17.27 -2.25
N ILE A 203 -30.01 16.33 -1.30
CA ILE A 203 -31.28 15.78 -0.83
C ILE A 203 -32.11 16.88 -0.18
N SER A 204 -31.55 17.88 0.50
CA SER A 204 -32.33 18.97 1.09
C SER A 204 -33.03 19.87 0.05
N SER A 205 -32.44 20.04 -1.14
CA SER A 205 -32.89 20.99 -2.17
C SER A 205 -33.65 20.29 -3.31
N SER A 206 -32.94 19.56 -4.15
CA SER A 206 -33.43 18.70 -5.23
C SER A 206 -32.31 17.76 -5.63
N TRP A 207 -32.62 16.48 -5.76
CA TRP A 207 -31.68 15.47 -6.23
C TRP A 207 -32.38 14.59 -7.27
N ASP A 208 -31.61 14.07 -8.21
CA ASP A 208 -32.08 13.19 -9.28
C ASP A 208 -31.11 12.01 -9.49
N THR A 209 -31.28 11.29 -10.61
CA THR A 209 -30.42 10.16 -10.96
C THR A 209 -28.98 10.61 -11.25
N GLU A 210 -28.76 11.80 -11.80
CA GLU A 210 -27.42 12.30 -12.11
C GLU A 210 -26.63 12.55 -10.82
N CYS A 211 -27.25 13.20 -9.83
CA CYS A 211 -26.71 13.34 -8.47
C CYS A 211 -26.28 11.98 -7.89
N ALA A 212 -27.17 10.98 -7.98
CA ALA A 212 -26.89 9.65 -7.43
C ALA A 212 -25.73 8.94 -8.15
N GLU A 213 -25.63 9.06 -9.48
CA GLU A 213 -24.52 8.50 -10.26
C GLU A 213 -23.17 9.17 -9.94
N GLU A 214 -23.16 10.48 -9.68
CA GLU A 214 -21.96 11.21 -9.25
C GLU A 214 -21.48 10.71 -7.89
N TRP A 215 -22.38 10.54 -6.93
CA TRP A 215 -22.02 9.98 -5.63
C TRP A 215 -21.48 8.55 -5.73
N ILE A 216 -22.02 7.71 -6.61
CA ILE A 216 -21.49 6.35 -6.86
C ILE A 216 -20.03 6.43 -7.34
N LYS A 217 -19.76 7.29 -8.33
CA LYS A 217 -18.40 7.49 -8.87
C LYS A 217 -17.42 7.96 -7.79
N GLU A 218 -17.83 8.90 -6.95
CA GLU A 218 -16.99 9.37 -5.85
C GLU A 218 -16.69 8.26 -4.83
N ILE A 219 -17.69 7.45 -4.47
CA ILE A 219 -17.51 6.32 -3.53
C ILE A 219 -16.59 5.24 -4.12
N GLU A 220 -16.69 4.95 -5.42
CA GLU A 220 -15.76 4.05 -6.10
C GLU A 220 -14.33 4.59 -6.08
N ALA A 221 -14.15 5.89 -6.28
CA ALA A 221 -12.85 6.54 -6.18
C ALA A 221 -12.28 6.51 -4.75
N VAL A 222 -13.13 6.68 -3.73
CA VAL A 222 -12.76 6.55 -2.32
C VAL A 222 -12.37 5.11 -1.98
N ASP A 223 -13.10 4.11 -2.48
CA ASP A 223 -12.78 2.68 -2.27
C ASP A 223 -11.45 2.28 -2.93
N ALA A 224 -11.16 2.80 -4.13
CA ALA A 224 -9.87 2.62 -4.80
C ALA A 224 -8.70 3.22 -3.99
N GLU A 225 -8.90 4.41 -3.42
CA GLU A 225 -7.92 5.06 -2.55
C GLU A 225 -7.70 4.27 -1.23
N LEU A 226 -8.79 3.77 -0.64
CA LEU A 226 -8.74 2.93 0.56
C LEU A 226 -7.95 1.63 0.33
N ASN A 227 -8.12 0.99 -0.82
CA ASN A 227 -7.32 -0.19 -1.18
C ASN A 227 -5.82 0.15 -1.30
N SER A 228 -5.49 1.34 -1.80
CA SER A 228 -4.12 1.85 -1.85
C SER A 228 -3.56 2.11 -0.45
N ALA A 229 -4.37 2.66 0.47
CA ALA A 229 -4.01 2.85 1.87
C ALA A 229 -3.70 1.53 2.59
N TRP A 230 -4.51 0.49 2.37
CA TRP A 230 -4.26 -0.87 2.89
C TRP A 230 -2.90 -1.44 2.46
N SER A 231 -2.53 -1.23 1.19
CA SER A 231 -1.22 -1.67 0.68
C SER A 231 -0.06 -0.97 1.39
N SER A 232 -0.21 0.32 1.66
CA SER A 232 0.79 1.16 2.35
C SER A 232 0.92 0.80 3.83
N VAL A 233 -0.19 0.58 4.53
CA VAL A 233 -0.17 0.16 5.95
C VAL A 233 0.42 -1.25 6.11
N ARG A 234 0.04 -2.20 5.25
CA ARG A 234 0.63 -3.55 5.25
C ARG A 234 2.15 -3.49 5.06
N PHE A 235 2.61 -2.67 4.11
CA PHE A 235 4.03 -2.44 3.88
C PHE A 235 4.74 -1.82 5.09
N ALA A 236 4.12 -0.82 5.74
CA ALA A 236 4.66 -0.18 6.93
C ALA A 236 4.75 -1.15 8.13
N ARG A 237 3.74 -2.02 8.33
CA ARG A 237 3.74 -3.05 9.37
C ARG A 237 4.83 -4.10 9.14
N GLU A 238 4.97 -4.56 7.90
CA GLU A 238 6.03 -5.50 7.49
C GLU A 238 7.42 -4.90 7.78
N SER A 239 7.59 -3.60 7.51
CA SER A 239 8.83 -2.86 7.81
C SER A 239 9.07 -2.68 9.30
N ARG A 240 8.02 -2.44 10.11
CA ARG A 240 8.12 -2.23 11.56
C ARG A 240 8.51 -3.50 12.34
N ARG A 241 8.04 -4.68 11.95
CA ARG A 241 8.33 -5.95 12.67
C ARG A 241 9.83 -6.28 12.76
N ILE A 242 10.64 -5.85 11.79
CA ILE A 242 12.04 -6.28 11.66
C ILE A 242 13.05 -5.17 11.94
N ASN A 243 12.61 -3.96 12.30
CA ASN A 243 13.50 -2.82 12.52
C ASN A 243 14.49 -3.05 13.71
N PRO A 244 15.79 -3.33 13.45
CA PRO A 244 16.76 -3.65 14.51
C PRO A 244 17.09 -2.41 15.36
N ARG A 245 16.92 -1.20 14.79
CA ARG A 245 17.14 0.07 15.51
C ARG A 245 16.21 0.22 16.72
N ARG A 246 15.02 -0.39 16.73
CA ARG A 246 14.16 -0.40 17.93
C ARG A 246 14.81 -1.19 19.07
N ARG A 247 15.45 -2.33 18.77
CA ARG A 247 16.17 -3.14 19.78
C ARG A 247 17.44 -2.44 20.27
N ILE A 248 18.18 -1.78 19.37
CA ILE A 248 19.40 -1.03 19.71
C ILE A 248 19.06 0.24 20.52
N ARG A 249 17.97 0.95 20.19
CA ARG A 249 17.54 2.18 20.88
C ARG A 249 16.86 1.90 22.22
N ARG A 250 16.18 0.75 22.38
CA ARG A 250 15.74 0.24 23.70
C ARG A 250 16.91 -0.03 24.64
N ARG A 251 18.04 -0.54 24.13
CA ARG A 251 19.27 -0.71 24.94
C ARG A 251 19.88 0.61 25.43
N ARG A 252 19.56 1.74 24.78
CA ARG A 252 20.01 3.08 25.17
C ARG A 252 19.08 3.82 26.14
N GLY A 253 18.08 3.15 26.71
CA GLY A 253 17.30 3.67 27.84
C GLY A 253 16.35 4.83 27.54
N SER A 254 16.02 5.10 26.27
CA SER A 254 14.99 6.10 25.93
C SER A 254 13.61 5.45 26.10
N PRO A 255 12.76 5.90 27.06
CA PRO A 255 11.42 5.37 27.25
C PRO A 255 10.52 6.01 26.19
N ILE A 256 10.54 5.48 24.98
CA ILE A 256 9.42 5.67 24.07
C ILE A 256 8.50 4.51 24.41
N ALA A 257 7.38 4.81 25.06
CA ALA A 257 6.30 3.85 25.26
C ALA A 257 6.09 3.14 23.93
N ASP A 258 6.21 1.81 23.94
CA ASP A 258 5.72 1.07 22.80
C ASP A 258 4.25 1.42 22.67
N PRO A 259 3.77 1.87 21.50
CA PRO A 259 2.33 1.88 21.26
C PRO A 259 1.94 0.42 21.04
N VAL A 260 1.94 -0.37 22.12
CA VAL A 260 1.21 -1.64 22.18
C VAL A 260 -0.30 -1.34 22.11
N ASP A 261 -0.70 -0.10 22.38
CA ASP A 261 -2.08 0.39 22.41
C ASP A 261 -2.38 1.52 21.39
N ALA A 262 -1.50 1.81 20.42
CA ALA A 262 -1.94 2.67 19.32
C ALA A 262 -3.01 1.90 18.52
N PRO A 263 -4.17 2.49 18.22
CA PRO A 263 -5.20 1.83 17.41
C PRO A 263 -4.51 1.26 16.17
N SER A 264 -4.69 -0.03 15.94
CA SER A 264 -4.07 -0.66 14.78
C SER A 264 -4.60 0.10 13.57
N TRP A 265 -3.73 0.72 12.77
CA TRP A 265 -4.15 1.37 11.51
C TRP A 265 -5.01 0.43 10.65
N GLU A 266 -4.86 -0.89 10.85
CA GLU A 266 -5.71 -1.92 10.26
C GLU A 266 -7.14 -1.90 10.78
N GLN A 267 -7.35 -1.74 12.10
CA GLN A 267 -8.70 -1.58 12.68
C GLN A 267 -9.36 -0.32 12.15
N LEU A 268 -8.64 0.81 12.12
CA LEU A 268 -9.17 2.05 11.57
C LEU A 268 -9.52 1.89 10.08
N LEU A 269 -8.63 1.31 9.28
CA LEU A 269 -8.91 1.02 7.87
C LEU A 269 -10.05 0.03 7.66
N GLU A 270 -10.22 -0.94 8.54
CA GLU A 270 -11.32 -1.90 8.53
C GLU A 270 -12.65 -1.19 8.83
N LYS A 271 -12.67 -0.30 9.82
CA LYS A 271 -13.80 0.58 10.11
C LYS A 271 -14.10 1.54 8.96
N THR A 272 -13.09 2.20 8.40
CA THR A 272 -13.27 3.05 7.21
C THR A 272 -13.85 2.26 6.05
N LYS A 273 -13.42 1.00 5.84
CA LYS A 273 -13.97 0.11 4.81
C LYS A 273 -15.44 -0.26 5.05
N GLU A 274 -15.79 -0.58 6.29
CA GLU A 274 -17.19 -0.77 6.70
C GLU A 274 -18.00 0.48 6.35
N GLY A 275 -17.47 1.67 6.67
CA GLY A 275 -18.08 2.95 6.34
C GLY A 275 -18.30 3.22 4.87
N VAL A 276 -17.29 2.98 4.02
CA VAL A 276 -17.43 3.08 2.56
C VAL A 276 -18.53 2.13 2.05
N SER A 277 -18.64 0.94 2.65
CA SER A 277 -19.68 -0.03 2.29
C SER A 277 -21.08 0.47 2.66
N HIS A 278 -21.25 1.09 3.83
CA HIS A 278 -22.51 1.70 4.25
C HIS A 278 -22.87 2.93 3.40
N LEU A 279 -21.89 3.77 3.06
CA LEU A 279 -22.09 4.91 2.17
C LEU A 279 -22.53 4.44 0.78
N ARG A 280 -21.88 3.41 0.22
CA ARG A 280 -22.29 2.77 -1.04
C ARG A 280 -23.73 2.24 -0.97
N ALA A 281 -24.10 1.60 0.14
CA ALA A 281 -25.46 1.11 0.33
C ALA A 281 -26.48 2.25 0.35
N ILE A 282 -26.22 3.34 1.07
CA ILE A 282 -27.05 4.56 1.07
C ILE A 282 -27.23 5.08 -0.36
N THR A 283 -26.14 5.22 -1.11
CA THR A 283 -26.21 5.73 -2.48
C THR A 283 -27.01 4.82 -3.40
N HIS A 284 -26.88 3.50 -3.30
CA HIS A 284 -27.70 2.59 -4.10
C HIS A 284 -29.18 2.63 -3.70
N ILE A 285 -29.49 2.80 -2.42
CA ILE A 285 -30.87 2.98 -1.95
C ILE A 285 -31.44 4.28 -2.50
N LEU A 286 -30.67 5.37 -2.46
CA LEU A 286 -31.06 6.66 -3.04
C LEU A 286 -31.24 6.51 -4.56
N HIS A 287 -30.27 5.96 -5.28
CA HIS A 287 -30.42 5.71 -6.72
C HIS A 287 -31.66 4.89 -7.06
N ALA A 288 -32.00 3.87 -6.27
CA ALA A 288 -33.25 3.11 -6.47
C ALA A 288 -34.50 3.95 -6.16
N ALA A 289 -34.42 4.86 -5.19
CA ALA A 289 -35.51 5.73 -4.77
C ALA A 289 -35.84 6.84 -5.78
N THR A 290 -34.96 7.19 -6.73
CA THR A 290 -35.30 8.14 -7.82
C THR A 290 -36.38 7.58 -8.76
N TYR A 291 -36.50 6.25 -8.82
CA TYR A 291 -37.50 5.55 -9.62
C TYR A 291 -38.76 5.17 -8.81
N ALA A 292 -38.78 5.43 -7.49
CA ALA A 292 -39.91 5.07 -6.64
C ALA A 292 -41.10 6.02 -6.89
N GLU A 293 -42.30 5.45 -7.02
CA GLU A 293 -43.54 6.22 -7.10
C GLU A 293 -43.87 6.87 -5.76
N GLY A 294 -44.09 8.19 -5.74
CA GLY A 294 -44.54 8.95 -4.58
C GLY A 294 -43.58 10.07 -4.18
N SER A 295 -44.10 11.11 -3.52
CA SER A 295 -43.28 12.18 -2.96
C SER A 295 -42.72 11.77 -1.60
N TRP A 296 -41.46 12.10 -1.34
CA TRP A 296 -40.88 11.91 -0.02
C TRP A 296 -41.57 12.79 1.04
N ASP A 297 -41.73 12.27 2.26
CA ASP A 297 -42.15 13.09 3.40
C ASP A 297 -41.13 14.22 3.61
N THR A 298 -41.64 15.46 3.73
CA THR A 298 -40.80 16.66 3.81
C THR A 298 -40.06 16.77 5.14
N ARG A 299 -40.63 16.25 6.24
CA ARG A 299 -39.96 16.22 7.54
C ARG A 299 -38.81 15.23 7.51
N PHE A 300 -39.05 14.00 7.02
CA PHE A 300 -38.00 13.00 6.85
C PHE A 300 -36.86 13.55 6.01
N ARG A 301 -37.18 14.09 4.83
CA ARG A 301 -36.20 14.67 3.90
C ARG A 301 -35.34 15.74 4.57
N LYS A 302 -35.95 16.68 5.29
CA LYS A 302 -35.24 17.78 5.97
C LYS A 302 -34.40 17.30 7.16
N GLN A 303 -34.94 16.44 8.02
CA GLN A 303 -34.21 15.97 9.19
C GLN A 303 -33.08 15.01 8.80
N TRP A 304 -33.33 14.07 7.88
CA TRP A 304 -32.31 13.13 7.41
C TRP A 304 -31.15 13.86 6.70
N SER A 305 -31.45 14.84 5.83
CA SER A 305 -30.42 15.63 5.16
C SER A 305 -29.55 16.42 6.15
N ALA A 306 -30.15 17.04 7.17
CA ALA A 306 -29.42 17.74 8.21
C ALA A 306 -28.51 16.80 9.00
N ILE A 307 -29.00 15.62 9.41
CA ILE A 307 -28.15 14.66 10.15
C ILE A 307 -27.01 14.13 9.25
N ALA A 308 -27.27 13.89 7.96
CA ALA A 308 -26.24 13.46 7.01
C ALA A 308 -25.16 14.54 6.81
N GLN A 309 -25.54 15.81 6.72
CA GLN A 309 -24.60 16.93 6.67
C GLN A 309 -23.72 16.99 7.91
N ASP A 310 -24.33 16.98 9.09
CA ASP A 310 -23.59 17.10 10.35
C ASP A 310 -22.70 15.88 10.60
N ALA A 311 -23.15 14.67 10.22
CA ALA A 311 -22.33 13.46 10.26
C ALA A 311 -21.17 13.53 9.26
N GLY A 312 -21.40 14.06 8.06
CA GLY A 312 -20.38 14.24 7.04
C GLY A 312 -19.30 15.20 7.49
N GLU A 313 -19.71 16.34 8.05
CA GLU A 313 -18.82 17.33 8.65
C GLU A 313 -18.02 16.73 9.82
N ALA A 314 -18.66 15.97 10.71
CA ALA A 314 -17.97 15.33 11.83
C ALA A 314 -16.92 14.27 11.40
N ILE A 315 -17.12 13.63 10.24
CA ILE A 315 -16.14 12.70 9.66
C ILE A 315 -15.02 13.47 8.97
N SER A 316 -15.35 14.55 8.23
CA SER A 316 -14.39 15.36 7.50
C SER A 316 -13.51 16.23 8.39
N ASP A 317 -14.04 16.68 9.52
CA ASP A 317 -13.37 17.42 10.58
C ASP A 317 -13.59 16.78 11.96
N PRO A 318 -12.75 15.81 12.34
CA PRO A 318 -12.85 15.12 13.62
C PRO A 318 -12.67 16.04 14.84
N GLU A 319 -12.04 17.21 14.68
CA GLU A 319 -11.81 18.16 15.78
C GLU A 319 -13.00 19.09 16.02
N GLY A 320 -14.02 19.05 15.16
CA GLY A 320 -15.26 19.82 15.32
C GLY A 320 -16.06 19.45 16.58
N GLU A 321 -17.01 20.31 16.93
CA GLU A 321 -17.83 20.19 18.16
C GLU A 321 -18.96 19.15 18.05
N THR A 322 -19.26 18.64 16.85
CA THR A 322 -20.42 17.78 16.60
C THR A 322 -20.34 16.46 17.37
N ASP A 323 -21.21 16.24 18.34
CA ASP A 323 -21.22 15.01 19.13
C ASP A 323 -21.88 13.84 18.39
N SER A 324 -21.21 12.68 18.35
CA SER A 324 -21.75 11.47 17.72
C SER A 324 -22.93 10.90 18.51
N GLY A 325 -22.98 11.13 19.83
CA GLY A 325 -24.12 10.79 20.69
C GLY A 325 -25.37 11.57 20.28
N ALA A 326 -25.25 12.90 20.22
CA ALA A 326 -26.32 13.78 19.76
C ALA A 326 -26.82 13.44 18.33
N LEU A 327 -25.95 13.01 17.42
CA LEU A 327 -26.36 12.54 16.09
C LEU A 327 -27.16 11.24 16.15
N ARG A 328 -26.81 10.29 17.02
CA ARG A 328 -27.59 9.05 17.21
C ARG A 328 -28.96 9.36 17.77
N ASP A 329 -29.04 10.23 18.77
CA ASP A 329 -30.32 10.61 19.38
C ASP A 329 -31.26 11.23 18.33
N ARG A 330 -30.75 12.09 17.45
CA ARG A 330 -31.53 12.65 16.33
C ARG A 330 -32.01 11.61 15.32
N ILE A 331 -31.21 10.56 15.05
CA ILE A 331 -31.63 9.44 14.18
C ILE A 331 -32.75 8.67 14.86
N ASP A 332 -32.64 8.42 16.16
CA ASP A 332 -33.60 7.64 16.94
C ASP A 332 -34.92 8.39 17.09
N ASP A 333 -34.87 9.70 17.31
CA ASP A 333 -36.04 10.58 17.34
C ASP A 333 -36.74 10.61 15.97
N LEU A 334 -36.00 10.79 14.87
CA LEU A 334 -36.57 10.74 13.52
C LEU A 334 -37.21 9.37 13.22
N ALA A 335 -36.55 8.28 13.60
CA ALA A 335 -37.11 6.93 13.44
C ALA A 335 -38.40 6.76 14.25
N HIS A 336 -38.44 7.27 15.48
CA HIS A 336 -39.61 7.22 16.34
C HIS A 336 -40.77 8.04 15.78
N GLU A 337 -40.52 9.29 15.37
CA GLU A 337 -41.50 10.19 14.76
C GLU A 337 -42.14 9.54 13.54
N MET A 338 -41.31 9.01 12.62
CA MET A 338 -41.82 8.37 11.43
C MET A 338 -42.59 7.08 11.77
N SER A 339 -42.15 6.26 12.72
CA SER A 339 -42.87 5.03 13.06
C SER A 339 -44.31 5.23 13.59
N ARG A 340 -44.62 6.43 14.11
CA ARG A 340 -45.94 6.78 14.67
C ARG A 340 -46.84 7.48 13.67
N ASP A 341 -46.35 7.76 12.48
CA ASP A 341 -47.09 8.47 11.46
C ASP A 341 -47.96 7.50 10.66
N GLU A 342 -49.28 7.63 10.79
CA GLU A 342 -50.26 6.76 10.12
C GLU A 342 -50.41 7.05 8.62
N ASP A 343 -49.93 8.21 8.15
CA ASP A 343 -50.06 8.68 6.76
C ASP A 343 -48.81 8.40 5.91
N LEU A 344 -47.81 7.69 6.45
CA LEU A 344 -46.59 7.39 5.71
C LEU A 344 -46.83 6.46 4.50
N PRO A 345 -46.25 6.78 3.33
CA PRO A 345 -46.33 5.89 2.18
C PRO A 345 -45.69 4.53 2.47
N SER A 346 -46.51 3.47 2.49
CA SER A 346 -46.07 2.09 2.80
C SER A 346 -44.95 1.57 1.89
N LYS A 347 -44.87 2.07 0.65
CA LYS A 347 -43.80 1.75 -0.31
C LYS A 347 -42.46 2.45 0.01
N LEU A 348 -42.47 3.63 0.65
CA LEU A 348 -41.26 4.40 0.97
C LEU A 348 -40.70 4.07 2.36
N TRP A 349 -41.51 3.49 3.24
CA TRP A 349 -41.09 3.11 4.59
C TRP A 349 -39.83 2.21 4.64
N PRO A 350 -39.67 1.17 3.79
CA PRO A 350 -38.45 0.37 3.76
C PRO A 350 -37.21 1.19 3.36
N ILE A 351 -37.38 2.18 2.48
CA ILE A 351 -36.30 3.08 2.05
C ILE A 351 -35.85 3.93 3.23
N TYR A 352 -36.80 4.55 3.95
CA TYR A 352 -36.50 5.38 5.12
C TYR A 352 -35.79 4.58 6.22
N GLY A 353 -36.30 3.40 6.56
CA GLY A 353 -35.65 2.53 7.55
C GLY A 353 -34.23 2.12 7.14
N SER A 354 -34.00 1.84 5.85
CA SER A 354 -32.68 1.49 5.33
C SER A 354 -31.70 2.67 5.39
N LEU A 355 -32.16 3.88 5.06
CA LEU A 355 -31.37 5.10 5.12
C LEU A 355 -31.01 5.49 6.56
N LEU A 356 -31.95 5.36 7.51
CA LEU A 356 -31.70 5.59 8.94
C LEU A 356 -30.67 4.60 9.48
N THR A 357 -30.81 3.31 9.11
CA THR A 357 -29.86 2.27 9.51
C THR A 357 -28.47 2.54 8.95
N GLY A 358 -28.38 2.91 7.66
CA GLY A 358 -27.12 3.30 7.02
C GLY A 358 -26.45 4.48 7.73
N LEU A 359 -27.22 5.51 8.07
CA LEU A 359 -26.71 6.70 8.76
C LEU A 359 -26.18 6.35 10.15
N ARG A 360 -26.89 5.50 10.91
CA ARG A 360 -26.46 5.05 12.24
C ARG A 360 -25.10 4.35 12.20
N HIS A 361 -24.88 3.51 11.18
CA HIS A 361 -23.57 2.88 10.99
C HIS A 361 -22.49 3.89 10.65
N ILE A 362 -22.77 4.87 9.80
CA ILE A 362 -21.80 5.92 9.47
C ILE A 362 -21.44 6.77 10.70
N VAL A 363 -22.43 7.15 11.53
CA VAL A 363 -22.19 7.93 12.76
C VAL A 363 -21.28 7.19 13.76
N SER A 364 -21.31 5.85 13.79
CA SER A 364 -20.37 5.08 14.62
C SER A 364 -18.90 5.26 14.23
N LEU A 365 -18.61 5.66 12.98
CA LEU A 365 -17.24 5.92 12.52
C LEU A 365 -16.66 7.21 13.07
N VAL A 366 -17.50 8.20 13.42
CA VAL A 366 -17.06 9.50 13.95
C VAL A 366 -16.20 9.29 15.21
N ASP A 367 -16.64 8.40 16.10
CA ASP A 367 -15.91 8.09 17.34
C ASP A 367 -14.56 7.42 17.07
N GLU A 368 -14.52 6.50 16.11
CA GLU A 368 -13.32 5.76 15.74
C GLU A 368 -12.27 6.68 15.11
N VAL A 369 -12.69 7.58 14.21
CA VAL A 369 -11.82 8.57 13.58
C VAL A 369 -11.27 9.56 14.61
N ARG A 370 -12.12 10.02 15.55
CA ARG A 370 -11.68 10.88 16.67
C ARG A 370 -10.68 10.19 17.59
N ALA A 371 -10.95 8.94 17.97
CA ALA A 371 -10.07 8.16 18.83
C ALA A 371 -8.70 7.96 18.17
N ALA A 372 -8.68 7.64 16.88
CA ALA A 372 -7.45 7.49 16.10
C ALA A 372 -6.64 8.78 16.04
N ARG A 373 -7.28 9.93 15.84
CA ARG A 373 -6.59 11.22 15.72
C ARG A 373 -6.00 11.70 17.05
N ARG A 374 -6.70 11.50 18.17
CA ARG A 374 -6.13 11.77 19.51
C ARG A 374 -4.88 10.93 19.78
N ALA A 375 -4.86 9.68 19.33
CA ALA A 375 -3.69 8.81 19.49
C ALA A 375 -2.48 9.26 18.64
N GLN A 376 -2.70 9.98 17.53
CA GLN A 376 -1.62 10.56 16.71
C GLN A 376 -0.98 11.78 17.38
N VAL A 377 -1.78 12.69 17.97
CA VAL A 377 -1.28 13.93 18.59
C VAL A 377 -0.39 13.65 19.81
N LEU A 378 -0.58 12.49 20.45
CA LEU A 378 0.19 12.05 21.62
C LEU A 378 1.50 11.32 21.28
N GLN A 379 1.79 11.06 20.00
CA GLN A 379 3.03 10.41 19.51
C GLN A 379 3.99 11.41 18.88
#